data_AF-A0A7G1NLV8-F1
#
_entry.id   AF-A0A7G1NLV8-F1
#
_cell.length_a   1.000
_cell.length_b   1.000
_cell.length_c   1.000
_cell.angle_alpha   90.00
_cell.angle_beta   90.00
_cell.angle_gamma   90.00
#
_symmetry.space_group_name_H-M   'P 1'
#
loop_
_entity.id
_entity.type
_entity.pdbx_description
1 polymer ?
#
loop_
_entity_poly.entity_id
_entity_poly.type
_entity_poly.pdbx_seq_one_letter_code
_entity_poly.pdbx_strand_id
1 'polypeptide(L)'
;MQDEAWSPPAVLLTVDLVILTLRESRLHVLLVERGEDPFRGMLALPGGFLSHDGEEILDAAHRELREETALTSDSVHLEQLNVYGSSGRDPRGRVVSVAHLAIAPGLPDPVAGTDATDAAWIPAEAVLSGEVALAFDHRRIAADAIERARTKIEFSALATAFCGESFTIAELQQVYEAVWGTPLDTRNFYRKVQAAKGFIVPAGTDRRTTKGRPARLYRAGPNTVLFPPLIRPTPSETEENTRGEEE
;
A
#
# COMPACT_ATOMS: atom_id res chain seq x y z
N MET A 1 -15.74 1.84 53.28
CA MET A 1 -15.49 1.94 51.83
C MET A 1 -14.41 0.94 51.53
N GLN A 2 -14.73 -0.15 50.84
CA GLN A 2 -13.71 -1.05 50.33
C GLN A 2 -13.00 -0.29 49.22
N ASP A 3 -11.68 -0.09 49.38
CA ASP A 3 -10.80 0.26 48.28
C ASP A 3 -10.84 -0.92 47.31
N GLU A 4 -11.75 -0.85 46.34
CA GLU A 4 -11.80 -1.81 45.24
C GLU A 4 -10.53 -1.59 44.42
N ALA A 5 -9.56 -2.49 44.58
CA ALA A 5 -8.27 -2.42 43.91
C ALA A 5 -8.52 -2.39 42.40
N TRP A 6 -8.29 -1.25 41.78
CA TRP A 6 -8.43 -1.08 40.34
C TRP A 6 -7.52 -2.07 39.60
N SER A 7 -8.10 -2.83 38.67
CA SER A 7 -7.36 -3.73 37.78
C SER A 7 -7.68 -3.39 36.32
N PRO A 8 -6.68 -3.40 35.42
CA PRO A 8 -6.93 -3.15 34.01
C PRO A 8 -7.70 -4.32 33.40
N PRO A 9 -8.62 -4.06 32.45
CA PRO A 9 -9.30 -5.13 31.73
C PRO A 9 -8.31 -5.88 30.83
N ALA A 10 -8.55 -7.17 30.64
CA ALA A 10 -7.85 -7.94 29.62
C ALA A 10 -8.21 -7.42 28.21
N VAL A 11 -7.20 -7.27 27.36
CA VAL A 11 -7.33 -6.82 25.97
C VAL A 11 -6.66 -7.85 25.07
N LEU A 12 -7.35 -8.26 24.00
CA LEU A 12 -6.79 -9.13 22.99
C LEU A 12 -6.02 -8.32 21.95
N LEU A 13 -4.89 -8.84 21.49
CA LEU A 13 -4.04 -8.18 20.50
C LEU A 13 -4.04 -8.95 19.18
N THR A 14 -4.19 -8.20 18.10
CA THR A 14 -4.14 -8.70 16.72
C THR A 14 -3.17 -7.85 15.90
N VAL A 15 -2.69 -8.42 14.80
CA VAL A 15 -1.97 -7.70 13.75
C VAL A 15 -2.75 -7.86 12.46
N ASP A 16 -2.98 -6.74 11.76
CA ASP A 16 -3.58 -6.72 10.43
C ASP A 16 -2.57 -6.15 9.43
N LEU A 17 -2.45 -6.77 8.25
CA LEU A 17 -1.58 -6.32 7.18
C LEU A 17 -2.39 -5.72 6.04
N VAL A 18 -2.06 -4.49 5.66
CA VAL A 18 -2.48 -3.94 4.37
C VAL A 18 -1.33 -4.10 3.39
N ILE A 19 -1.45 -5.08 2.50
CA ILE A 19 -0.43 -5.39 1.50
C ILE A 19 -0.85 -4.77 0.17
N LEU A 20 -0.03 -3.85 -0.33
CA LEU A 20 -0.27 -3.09 -1.54
C LEU A 20 0.74 -3.44 -2.64
N THR A 21 0.23 -3.57 -3.86
CA THR A 21 1.05 -3.73 -5.05
C THR A 21 0.39 -3.10 -6.26
N LEU A 22 1.14 -2.96 -7.36
CA LEU A 22 0.60 -2.52 -8.64
C LEU A 22 0.37 -3.72 -9.55
N ARG A 23 -0.85 -3.83 -10.07
CA ARG A 23 -1.26 -4.82 -11.07
C ARG A 23 -2.10 -4.13 -12.13
N GLU A 24 -1.84 -4.44 -13.39
CA GLU A 24 -2.58 -3.85 -14.52
C GLU A 24 -2.67 -2.31 -14.45
N SER A 25 -1.58 -1.66 -14.06
CA SER A 25 -1.48 -0.21 -13.87
C SER A 25 -2.47 0.37 -12.84
N ARG A 26 -2.88 -0.42 -11.84
CA ARG A 26 -3.73 0.02 -10.72
C ARG A 26 -3.20 -0.47 -9.39
N LEU A 27 -3.44 0.31 -8.34
CA LEU A 27 -3.14 -0.10 -6.97
C LEU A 27 -4.13 -1.19 -6.53
N HIS A 28 -3.59 -2.28 -5.98
CA HIS A 28 -4.37 -3.40 -5.45
C HIS A 28 -4.02 -3.64 -3.98
N VAL A 29 -5.00 -4.16 -3.24
CA VAL A 29 -4.91 -4.60 -1.85
C VAL A 29 -5.06 -6.12 -1.82
N LEU A 30 -4.22 -6.83 -1.06
CA LEU A 30 -4.46 -8.26 -0.79
C LEU A 30 -5.58 -8.39 0.22
N LEU A 31 -6.58 -9.20 -0.11
CA LEU A 31 -7.66 -9.57 0.80
C LEU A 31 -7.78 -11.09 0.86
N VAL A 32 -8.22 -11.60 2.01
CA VAL A 32 -8.42 -13.02 2.28
C VAL A 32 -9.87 -13.26 2.68
N GLU A 33 -10.48 -14.36 2.21
CA GLU A 33 -11.79 -14.77 2.70
C GLU A 33 -11.67 -15.42 4.08
N ARG A 34 -12.51 -15.00 5.02
CA ARG A 34 -12.50 -15.55 6.38
C ARG A 34 -13.09 -16.96 6.41
N GLY A 35 -12.31 -17.95 6.82
CA GLY A 35 -12.80 -19.32 7.07
C GLY A 35 -13.63 -19.47 8.37
N GLU A 36 -13.54 -18.52 9.30
CA GLU A 36 -14.10 -18.66 10.64
C GLU A 36 -15.00 -17.50 11.09
N ASP A 37 -15.94 -17.82 11.99
CA ASP A 37 -16.76 -16.82 12.67
C ASP A 37 -15.91 -15.92 13.60
N PRO A 38 -16.29 -14.65 13.79
CA PRO A 38 -17.40 -13.92 13.14
C PRO A 38 -17.07 -13.58 11.67
N PHE A 39 -18.08 -13.21 10.89
CA PHE A 39 -17.92 -12.79 9.49
C PHE A 39 -17.31 -13.86 8.57
N ARG A 40 -17.59 -15.15 8.82
CA ARG A 40 -17.20 -16.25 7.93
C ARG A 40 -17.71 -15.97 6.50
N GLY A 41 -16.86 -16.20 5.51
CA GLY A 41 -17.13 -15.95 4.09
C GLY A 41 -17.00 -14.49 3.65
N MET A 42 -16.68 -13.56 4.56
CA MET A 42 -16.38 -12.18 4.19
C MET A 42 -14.90 -11.98 3.93
N LEU A 43 -14.57 -11.06 3.01
CA LEU A 43 -13.21 -10.61 2.79
C LEU A 43 -12.68 -9.81 4.00
N ALA A 44 -11.41 -9.97 4.29
CA ALA A 44 -10.69 -9.29 5.35
C ALA A 44 -9.26 -8.97 4.92
N LEU A 45 -8.61 -8.05 5.64
CA LEU A 45 -7.16 -7.94 5.60
C LEU A 45 -6.54 -9.23 6.16
N PRO A 46 -5.43 -9.71 5.59
CA PRO A 46 -4.65 -10.77 6.20
C PRO A 46 -4.14 -10.34 7.57
N GLY A 47 -4.17 -11.25 8.53
CA GLY A 47 -3.88 -10.93 9.92
C GLY A 47 -4.48 -11.91 10.90
N GLY A 48 -4.07 -11.77 12.15
CA GLY A 48 -4.37 -12.74 13.19
C GLY A 48 -4.02 -12.26 14.59
N PHE A 49 -4.32 -13.11 15.57
CA PHE A 49 -3.84 -12.92 16.93
C PHE A 49 -2.35 -13.24 17.04
N LEU A 50 -1.75 -12.81 18.14
CA LEU A 50 -0.46 -13.36 18.55
C LEU A 50 -0.60 -14.88 18.76
N SER A 51 0.40 -15.63 18.30
CA SER A 51 0.45 -17.09 18.41
C SER A 51 0.64 -17.55 19.85
N HIS A 52 1.33 -16.76 20.66
CA HIS A 52 1.53 -16.95 22.10
C HIS A 52 1.82 -15.62 22.79
N ASP A 53 1.79 -15.59 24.12
CA ASP A 53 1.96 -14.39 24.94
C ASP A 53 3.33 -13.70 24.80
N GLY A 54 4.37 -14.45 24.47
CA GLY A 54 5.71 -13.92 24.19
C GLY A 54 6.00 -13.51 22.74
N GLU A 55 5.03 -13.54 21.82
CA GLU A 55 5.27 -13.14 20.41
C GLU A 55 5.28 -11.61 20.31
N GLU A 56 6.37 -11.04 19.77
CA GLU A 56 6.45 -9.59 19.53
C GLU A 56 5.54 -9.19 18.37
N ILE A 57 4.99 -7.98 18.41
CA ILE A 57 4.03 -7.47 17.41
C ILE A 57 4.64 -7.48 15.99
N LEU A 58 5.91 -7.11 15.86
CA LEU A 58 6.59 -7.11 14.57
C LEU A 58 6.86 -8.54 14.06
N ASP A 59 7.15 -9.48 14.97
CA ASP A 59 7.33 -10.89 14.62
C ASP A 59 6.02 -11.50 14.11
N ALA A 60 4.89 -11.17 14.75
CA ALA A 60 3.56 -11.51 14.27
C ALA A 60 3.29 -10.91 12.87
N ALA A 61 3.58 -9.62 12.65
CA ALA A 61 3.44 -9.00 11.32
C ALA A 61 4.28 -9.71 10.24
N HIS A 62 5.51 -10.12 10.57
CA HIS A 62 6.36 -10.88 9.67
C HIS A 62 5.86 -12.31 9.42
N ARG A 63 5.24 -12.95 10.40
CA ARG A 63 4.63 -14.28 10.26
C ARG A 63 3.41 -14.21 9.33
N GLU A 64 2.46 -13.33 9.63
CA GLU A 64 1.26 -13.12 8.81
C GLU A 64 1.64 -12.77 7.36
N LEU A 65 2.68 -11.95 7.15
CA LEU A 65 3.15 -11.59 5.81
C LEU A 65 3.67 -12.82 5.05
N ARG A 66 4.44 -13.68 5.73
CA ARG A 66 5.02 -14.90 5.16
C ARG A 66 3.95 -15.93 4.82
N GLU A 67 2.97 -16.12 5.70
CA GLU A 67 1.87 -17.09 5.53
C GLU A 67 1.04 -16.76 4.29
N GLU A 68 0.80 -15.48 4.01
CA GLU A 68 -0.17 -15.04 3.00
C GLU A 68 0.45 -14.70 1.63
N THR A 69 1.74 -14.36 1.61
CA THR A 69 2.41 -13.91 0.38
C THR A 69 3.63 -14.73 -0.02
N ALA A 70 4.07 -15.66 0.83
CA ALA A 70 5.35 -16.37 0.70
C ALA A 70 6.58 -15.43 0.64
N LEU A 71 6.43 -14.15 0.98
CA LEU A 71 7.49 -13.14 0.92
C LEU A 71 8.30 -13.09 2.21
N THR A 72 9.58 -12.76 2.07
CA THR A 72 10.42 -12.34 3.19
C THR A 72 10.41 -10.82 3.30
N SER A 73 10.59 -10.32 4.53
CA SER A 73 10.57 -8.89 4.86
C SER A 73 11.56 -8.05 4.07
N ASP A 74 12.67 -8.63 3.62
CA ASP A 74 13.73 -7.93 2.89
C ASP A 74 13.30 -7.47 1.48
N SER A 75 12.19 -8.02 0.97
CA SER A 75 11.64 -7.71 -0.36
C SER A 75 10.47 -6.72 -0.31
N VAL A 76 10.09 -6.25 0.88
CA VAL A 76 8.87 -5.47 1.12
C VAL A 76 9.16 -4.24 1.95
N HIS A 77 8.64 -3.08 1.54
CA HIS A 77 8.57 -1.93 2.44
C HIS A 77 7.49 -2.19 3.48
N LEU A 78 7.88 -2.61 4.68
CA LEU A 78 6.99 -2.83 5.82
C LEU A 78 7.12 -1.69 6.84
N GLU A 79 6.00 -1.09 7.22
CA GLU A 79 5.95 -0.10 8.30
C GLU A 79 4.69 -0.27 9.17
N GLN A 80 4.77 0.10 10.44
CA GLN A 80 3.58 0.21 11.27
C GLN A 80 2.70 1.37 10.76
N LEU A 81 1.42 1.07 10.51
CA LEU A 81 0.45 2.04 10.02
C LEU A 81 -0.13 2.85 11.17
N ASN A 82 -0.86 2.17 12.06
CA ASN A 82 -1.59 2.74 13.20
C ASN A 82 -2.10 1.63 14.15
N VAL A 83 -2.71 2.03 15.28
CA VAL A 83 -3.37 1.14 16.25
C VAL A 83 -4.88 1.38 16.25
N TYR A 84 -5.66 0.31 16.11
CA TYR A 84 -7.12 0.34 16.03
C TYR A 84 -7.73 -0.36 17.24
N GLY A 85 -8.44 0.40 18.08
CA GLY A 85 -8.94 -0.09 19.38
C GLY A 85 -10.31 0.46 19.77
N SER A 86 -11.18 0.76 18.80
CA SER A 86 -12.54 1.21 19.08
C SER A 86 -13.33 0.14 19.85
N SER A 87 -14.08 0.53 20.88
CA SER A 87 -14.95 -0.38 21.62
C SER A 87 -16.03 -0.92 20.69
N GLY A 88 -16.01 -2.22 20.40
CA GLY A 88 -16.95 -2.86 19.48
C GLY A 88 -16.44 -3.05 18.05
N ARG A 89 -15.15 -2.78 17.76
CA ARG A 89 -14.57 -3.13 16.45
C ARG A 89 -14.66 -4.64 16.14
N ASP A 90 -14.64 -5.45 17.19
CA ASP A 90 -14.70 -6.91 17.12
C ASP A 90 -15.81 -7.42 18.06
N PRO A 91 -16.76 -8.24 17.57
CA PRO A 91 -17.85 -8.78 18.39
C PRO A 91 -17.37 -9.80 19.44
N ARG A 92 -16.14 -10.30 19.35
CA ARG A 92 -15.55 -11.24 20.32
C ARG A 92 -15.12 -10.57 21.63
N GLY A 93 -15.04 -9.23 21.67
CA GLY A 93 -14.73 -8.47 22.88
C GLY A 93 -13.78 -7.31 22.65
N ARG A 94 -12.97 -6.99 23.68
CA ARG A 94 -12.00 -5.88 23.61
C ARG A 94 -10.75 -6.32 22.85
N VAL A 95 -10.74 -6.05 21.54
CA VAL A 95 -9.61 -6.32 20.65
C VAL A 95 -8.94 -5.01 20.23
N VAL A 96 -7.61 -5.00 20.25
CA VAL A 96 -6.76 -3.96 19.66
C VAL A 96 -5.98 -4.58 18.51
N SER A 97 -6.03 -3.95 17.34
CA SER A 97 -5.21 -4.33 16.19
C SER A 97 -4.08 -3.34 15.99
N VAL A 98 -2.85 -3.84 15.84
CA VAL A 98 -1.70 -3.07 15.37
C VAL A 98 -1.54 -3.33 13.88
N ALA A 99 -2.00 -2.40 13.05
CA ALA A 99 -1.96 -2.58 11.62
C ALA A 99 -0.60 -2.19 11.04
N HIS A 100 -0.16 -2.93 10.02
CA HIS A 100 1.06 -2.62 9.26
C HIS A 100 0.72 -2.45 7.77
N LEU A 101 1.51 -1.61 7.11
CA LEU A 101 1.46 -1.37 5.68
C LEU A 101 2.68 -2.03 5.04
N ALA A 102 2.41 -2.93 4.09
CA ALA A 102 3.40 -3.58 3.24
C ALA A 102 3.24 -3.06 1.80
N ILE A 103 4.31 -2.58 1.18
CA ILE A 103 4.32 -2.11 -0.21
C ILE A 103 5.45 -2.79 -0.97
N ALA A 104 5.13 -3.48 -2.06
CA ALA A 104 6.15 -4.14 -2.88
C ALA A 104 5.70 -4.38 -4.33
N PRO A 105 6.63 -4.34 -5.30
CA PRO A 105 6.37 -4.71 -6.68
C PRO A 105 6.40 -6.24 -6.87
N GLY A 106 5.74 -6.71 -7.94
CA GLY A 106 5.92 -8.08 -8.41
C GLY A 106 5.48 -9.17 -7.44
N LEU A 107 4.53 -8.86 -6.55
CA LEU A 107 4.03 -9.84 -5.59
C LEU A 107 3.32 -10.99 -6.31
N PRO A 108 3.58 -12.26 -5.94
CA PRO A 108 2.98 -13.40 -6.60
C PRO A 108 1.46 -13.36 -6.49
N ASP A 109 0.78 -14.13 -7.34
CA ASP A 109 -0.62 -14.44 -7.09
C ASP A 109 -0.70 -15.22 -5.76
N PRO A 110 -1.62 -14.87 -4.86
CA PRO A 110 -1.77 -15.59 -3.61
C PRO A 110 -2.11 -17.05 -3.93
N VAL A 111 -1.42 -17.97 -3.24
CA VAL A 111 -1.65 -19.40 -3.39
C VAL A 111 -2.71 -19.80 -2.38
N ALA A 112 -3.83 -20.36 -2.84
CA ALA A 112 -4.81 -20.96 -1.93
C ALA A 112 -4.14 -22.10 -1.15
N GLY A 113 -3.85 -21.85 0.14
CA GLY A 113 -3.36 -22.86 1.07
C GLY A 113 -4.45 -23.86 1.44
N THR A 114 -4.05 -24.99 2.05
CA THR A 114 -4.90 -26.16 2.32
C THR A 114 -6.14 -25.91 3.19
N ASP A 115 -6.24 -24.76 3.87
CA ASP A 115 -7.37 -24.37 4.72
C ASP A 115 -7.97 -22.98 4.38
N ALA A 116 -7.56 -22.34 3.28
CA ALA A 116 -8.08 -21.04 2.87
C ALA A 116 -8.65 -21.08 1.44
N THR A 117 -9.97 -20.98 1.34
CA THR A 117 -10.63 -20.55 0.11
C THR A 117 -10.31 -19.07 -0.12
N ASP A 118 -9.68 -18.77 -1.27
CA ASP A 118 -9.59 -17.49 -2.00
C ASP A 118 -9.05 -16.24 -1.27
N ALA A 119 -7.71 -16.11 -1.27
CA ALA A 119 -7.05 -14.81 -1.22
C ALA A 119 -7.00 -14.18 -2.62
N ALA A 120 -7.20 -12.86 -2.72
CA ALA A 120 -7.29 -12.16 -3.99
C ALA A 120 -6.72 -10.74 -3.94
N TRP A 121 -6.16 -10.30 -5.06
CA TRP A 121 -5.79 -8.91 -5.29
C TRP A 121 -7.02 -8.12 -5.73
N ILE A 122 -7.47 -7.20 -4.89
CA ILE A 122 -8.65 -6.37 -5.16
C ILE A 122 -8.22 -4.94 -5.47
N PRO A 123 -8.76 -4.28 -6.52
CA PRO A 123 -8.46 -2.88 -6.80
C PRO A 123 -8.74 -1.99 -5.59
N ALA A 124 -7.80 -1.10 -5.26
CA ALA A 124 -7.91 -0.18 -4.13
C ALA A 124 -9.17 0.68 -4.23
N GLU A 125 -9.56 1.09 -5.43
CA GLU A 125 -10.77 1.87 -5.69
C GLU A 125 -12.04 1.12 -5.30
N ALA A 126 -12.11 -0.20 -5.52
CA ALA A 126 -13.26 -1.02 -5.12
C ALA A 126 -13.38 -1.14 -3.60
N VAL A 127 -12.25 -1.21 -2.90
CA VAL A 127 -12.21 -1.15 -1.43
C VAL A 127 -12.61 0.22 -0.91
N LEU A 128 -12.17 1.31 -1.55
CA LEU A 128 -12.46 2.70 -1.17
C LEU A 128 -13.90 3.12 -1.48
N SER A 129 -14.49 2.64 -2.58
CA SER A 129 -15.89 2.92 -2.95
C SER A 129 -16.88 2.15 -2.06
N GLY A 130 -16.46 1.00 -1.55
CA GLY A 130 -17.31 0.13 -0.71
C GLY A 130 -18.10 -0.87 -1.53
N GLU A 131 -17.76 -0.99 -2.82
CA GLU A 131 -18.21 -2.07 -3.68
C GLU A 131 -17.85 -3.44 -3.09
N VAL A 132 -16.69 -3.53 -2.44
CA VAL A 132 -16.27 -4.71 -1.69
C VAL A 132 -16.51 -4.50 -0.20
N ALA A 133 -17.37 -5.34 0.38
CA ALA A 133 -17.63 -5.35 1.81
C ALA A 133 -16.54 -6.12 2.56
N LEU A 134 -15.92 -5.48 3.56
CA LEU A 134 -14.90 -6.10 4.40
C LEU A 134 -15.41 -6.37 5.80
N ALA A 135 -14.91 -7.43 6.43
CA ALA A 135 -15.18 -7.75 7.83
C ALA A 135 -14.65 -6.67 8.78
N PHE A 136 -15.24 -6.59 9.98
CA PHE A 136 -14.83 -5.68 11.05
C PHE A 136 -14.76 -4.21 10.60
N ASP A 137 -13.70 -3.50 11.00
CA ASP A 137 -13.36 -2.15 10.56
C ASP A 137 -12.28 -2.14 9.45
N HIS A 138 -12.05 -3.26 8.75
CA HIS A 138 -10.93 -3.43 7.82
C HIS A 138 -10.96 -2.46 6.63
N ARG A 139 -12.15 -2.04 6.18
CA ARG A 139 -12.27 -0.99 5.16
C ARG A 139 -11.63 0.33 5.61
N ARG A 140 -11.75 0.68 6.89
CA ARG A 140 -11.10 1.88 7.45
C ARG A 140 -9.59 1.72 7.47
N ILE A 141 -9.11 0.57 7.94
CA ILE A 141 -7.67 0.26 7.99
C ILE A 141 -7.05 0.31 6.58
N ALA A 142 -7.71 -0.30 5.60
CA ALA A 142 -7.30 -0.26 4.20
C ALA A 142 -7.28 1.16 3.62
N ALA A 143 -8.32 1.97 3.90
CA ALA A 143 -8.37 3.36 3.44
C ALA A 143 -7.22 4.21 4.01
N ASP A 144 -6.94 4.08 5.31
CA ASP A 144 -5.83 4.78 5.97
C ASP A 144 -4.47 4.36 5.37
N ALA A 145 -4.30 3.07 5.07
CA ALA A 145 -3.10 2.52 4.43
C ALA A 145 -2.91 2.98 2.98
N ILE A 146 -3.97 3.01 2.19
CA ILE A 146 -3.91 3.51 0.81
C ILE A 146 -3.50 4.98 0.80
N GLU A 147 -4.08 5.80 1.67
CA GLU A 147 -3.67 7.21 1.76
C GLU A 147 -2.23 7.35 2.29
N ARG A 148 -1.82 6.51 3.26
CA ARG A 148 -0.43 6.47 3.70
C ARG A 148 0.53 6.16 2.54
N ALA A 149 0.22 5.17 1.70
CA ALA A 149 1.03 4.83 0.54
C ALA A 149 1.10 5.98 -0.47
N ARG A 150 -0.01 6.66 -0.72
CA ARG A 150 -0.10 7.85 -1.59
C ARG A 150 0.77 8.99 -1.08
N THR A 151 0.74 9.29 0.22
CA THR A 151 1.64 10.27 0.84
C THR A 151 3.10 9.80 0.79
N LYS A 152 3.36 8.51 1.02
CA LYS A 152 4.73 7.97 1.07
C LYS A 152 5.49 8.22 -0.23
N ILE A 153 4.86 8.05 -1.38
CA ILE A 153 5.50 8.25 -2.68
C ILE A 153 5.72 9.73 -3.04
N GLU A 154 5.11 10.68 -2.32
CA GLU A 154 5.39 12.11 -2.49
C GLU A 154 6.79 12.48 -1.99
N PHE A 155 7.26 11.80 -0.94
CA PHE A 155 8.47 12.14 -0.22
C PHE A 155 9.59 11.10 -0.35
N SER A 156 9.33 9.96 -1.00
CA SER A 156 10.31 8.87 -1.10
C SER A 156 10.46 8.32 -2.51
N ALA A 157 11.62 7.71 -2.78
CA ALA A 157 11.90 7.05 -4.04
C ALA A 157 11.19 5.69 -4.22
N LEU A 158 10.26 5.33 -3.33
CA LEU A 158 9.58 4.03 -3.30
C LEU A 158 8.90 3.67 -4.64
N ALA A 159 8.38 4.67 -5.37
CA ALA A 159 7.78 4.47 -6.69
C ALA A 159 8.76 3.82 -7.71
N THR A 160 10.06 4.05 -7.59
CA THR A 160 11.05 3.49 -8.51
C THR A 160 11.17 1.96 -8.39
N ALA A 161 10.84 1.38 -7.24
CA ALA A 161 10.84 -0.08 -7.06
C ALA A 161 9.84 -0.76 -8.01
N PHE A 162 8.74 -0.09 -8.36
CA PHE A 162 7.72 -0.60 -9.28
C PHE A 162 8.09 -0.48 -10.76
N CYS A 163 9.20 0.20 -11.07
CA CYS A 163 9.63 0.43 -12.46
C CYS A 163 10.68 -0.59 -12.95
N GLY A 164 11.21 -1.44 -12.07
CA GLY A 164 12.32 -2.35 -12.38
C GLY A 164 13.69 -1.67 -12.44
N GLU A 165 14.70 -2.38 -12.95
CA GLU A 165 16.10 -1.90 -12.94
C GLU A 165 16.35 -0.68 -13.83
N SER A 166 15.60 -0.55 -14.93
CA SER A 166 15.69 0.58 -15.84
C SER A 166 14.33 0.92 -16.44
N PHE A 167 14.02 2.22 -16.49
CA PHE A 167 12.69 2.72 -16.85
C PHE A 167 12.75 4.11 -17.47
N THR A 168 11.67 4.49 -18.13
CA THR A 168 11.44 5.84 -18.65
C THR A 168 10.68 6.69 -17.63
N ILE A 169 10.74 8.02 -17.76
CA ILE A 169 9.91 8.91 -16.93
C ILE A 169 8.40 8.65 -17.14
N ALA A 170 8.01 8.19 -18.34
CA ALA A 170 6.62 7.82 -18.62
C ALA A 170 6.18 6.57 -17.83
N GLU A 171 7.02 5.53 -17.74
CA GLU A 171 6.74 4.35 -16.90
C GLU A 171 6.69 4.74 -15.41
N LEU A 172 7.56 5.64 -14.95
CA LEU A 172 7.49 6.18 -13.59
C LEU A 172 6.20 6.99 -13.37
N GLN A 173 5.77 7.80 -14.34
CA GLN A 173 4.52 8.55 -14.26
C GLN A 173 3.33 7.60 -14.10
N GLN A 174 3.27 6.51 -14.86
CA GLN A 174 2.22 5.50 -14.74
C GLN A 174 2.16 4.89 -13.34
N VAL A 175 3.29 4.68 -12.67
CA VAL A 175 3.32 4.23 -11.27
C VAL A 175 2.68 5.27 -10.35
N TYR A 176 3.03 6.55 -10.50
CA TYR A 176 2.44 7.63 -9.69
C TYR A 176 0.93 7.77 -9.94
N GLU A 177 0.50 7.73 -11.20
CA GLU A 177 -0.91 7.77 -11.59
C GLU A 177 -1.68 6.58 -11.02
N ALA A 178 -1.11 5.37 -11.07
CA ALA A 178 -1.71 4.15 -10.52
C ALA A 178 -1.87 4.20 -9.00
N VAL A 179 -0.89 4.74 -8.27
CA VAL A 179 -0.97 4.86 -6.81
C VAL A 179 -1.91 5.99 -6.38
N TRP A 180 -1.84 7.15 -7.04
CA TRP A 180 -2.67 8.30 -6.71
C TRP A 180 -4.10 8.21 -7.25
N GLY A 181 -4.36 7.36 -8.24
CA GLY A 181 -5.68 7.19 -8.86
C GLY A 181 -6.13 8.38 -9.70
N THR A 182 -5.18 9.17 -10.22
CA THR A 182 -5.47 10.38 -11.02
C THR A 182 -4.41 10.57 -12.12
N PRO A 183 -4.80 10.99 -13.34
CA PRO A 183 -3.84 11.32 -14.39
C PRO A 183 -2.98 12.53 -14.01
N LEU A 184 -1.74 12.55 -14.51
CA LEU A 184 -0.80 13.63 -14.29
C LEU A 184 -0.47 14.35 -15.59
N ASP A 185 -0.27 15.67 -15.50
CA ASP A 185 0.31 16.40 -16.62
C ASP A 185 1.75 15.94 -16.87
N THR A 186 2.01 15.46 -18.08
CA THR A 186 3.29 14.86 -18.47
C THR A 186 4.43 15.88 -18.36
N ARG A 187 4.19 17.15 -18.72
CA ARG A 187 5.23 18.19 -18.74
C ARG A 187 5.61 18.61 -17.31
N ASN A 188 4.63 18.81 -16.46
CA ASN A 188 4.83 19.15 -15.06
C ASN A 188 5.46 17.99 -14.28
N PHE A 189 5.01 16.75 -14.51
CA PHE A 189 5.60 15.58 -13.89
C PHE A 189 7.08 15.47 -14.27
N TYR A 190 7.42 15.54 -15.55
CA TYR A 190 8.81 15.56 -16.02
C TYR A 190 9.63 16.64 -15.32
N ARG A 191 9.12 17.88 -15.24
CA ARG A 191 9.81 18.99 -14.57
C ARG A 191 10.04 18.71 -13.07
N LYS A 192 9.04 18.18 -12.36
CA LYS A 192 9.14 17.84 -10.92
C LYS A 192 10.18 16.74 -10.70
N VAL A 193 10.16 15.68 -11.50
CA VAL A 193 11.14 14.58 -11.43
C VAL A 193 12.56 15.09 -11.65
N GLN A 194 12.79 15.94 -12.65
CA GLN A 194 14.12 16.50 -12.92
C GLN A 194 14.59 17.47 -11.82
N ALA A 195 13.67 18.15 -11.14
CA ALA A 195 14.00 19.04 -10.04
C ALA A 195 14.45 18.29 -8.79
N ALA A 196 13.92 17.07 -8.57
CA ALA A 196 14.30 16.19 -7.46
C ALA A 196 15.69 15.56 -7.70
N LYS A 197 16.74 16.29 -7.33
CA LYS A 197 18.13 15.86 -7.57
C LYS A 197 18.44 14.53 -6.89
N GLY A 198 19.03 13.60 -7.65
CA GLY A 198 19.42 12.29 -7.15
C GLY A 198 18.27 11.30 -6.98
N PHE A 199 17.04 11.66 -7.36
CA PHE A 199 15.89 10.75 -7.40
C PHE A 199 16.06 9.65 -8.45
N ILE A 200 16.45 10.05 -9.66
CA ILE A 200 16.75 9.14 -10.77
C ILE A 200 18.09 9.51 -11.41
N VAL A 201 18.78 8.52 -11.98
CA VAL A 201 20.03 8.72 -12.72
C VAL A 201 19.97 8.05 -14.10
N PRO A 202 20.66 8.57 -15.12
CA PRO A 202 20.67 7.95 -16.45
C PRO A 202 21.19 6.50 -16.39
N ALA A 203 20.47 5.57 -17.02
CA ALA A 203 20.82 4.14 -17.02
C ALA A 203 21.64 3.70 -18.25
N GLY A 204 21.83 4.56 -19.25
CA GLY A 204 22.59 4.25 -20.46
C GLY A 204 21.75 4.38 -21.73
N THR A 205 21.96 3.46 -22.69
CA THR A 205 21.37 3.51 -24.03
C THR A 205 19.85 3.61 -24.04
N ASP A 206 19.33 4.51 -24.86
CA ASP A 206 17.90 4.74 -25.04
C ASP A 206 17.19 3.47 -25.56
N ARG A 207 15.96 3.24 -25.09
CA ARG A 207 15.11 2.16 -25.61
C ARG A 207 14.46 2.62 -26.91
N ARG A 208 14.71 1.90 -28.01
CA ARG A 208 14.01 2.11 -29.28
C ARG A 208 12.52 1.86 -29.07
N THR A 209 11.71 2.88 -29.30
CA THR A 209 10.25 2.75 -29.34
C THR A 209 9.83 2.30 -30.75
N THR A 210 8.74 1.55 -30.88
CA THR A 210 8.18 1.12 -32.18
C THR A 210 7.62 2.29 -33.00
N LYS A 211 7.35 3.44 -32.36
CA LYS A 211 7.04 4.74 -32.97
C LYS A 211 7.67 5.87 -32.15
N GLY A 212 8.31 6.84 -32.81
CA GLY A 212 8.80 8.08 -32.19
C GLY A 212 10.30 8.12 -31.84
N ARG A 213 10.70 9.19 -31.15
CA ARG A 213 12.08 9.41 -30.68
C ARG A 213 12.41 8.40 -29.57
N PRO A 214 13.64 7.85 -29.52
CA PRO A 214 14.06 6.94 -28.44
C PRO A 214 13.82 7.57 -27.06
N ALA A 215 13.26 6.79 -26.14
CA ALA A 215 13.00 7.24 -24.79
C ALA A 215 14.26 7.00 -23.93
N ARG A 216 14.68 8.04 -23.20
CA ARG A 216 15.84 7.97 -22.31
C ARG A 216 15.53 7.06 -21.13
N LEU A 217 16.44 6.13 -20.85
CA LEU A 217 16.35 5.24 -19.71
C LEU A 217 17.03 5.84 -18.48
N TYR A 218 16.39 5.61 -17.35
CA TYR A 218 16.80 5.98 -16.01
C TYR A 218 16.76 4.76 -15.10
N ARG A 219 17.44 4.86 -13.96
CA ARG A 219 17.34 3.92 -12.84
C ARG A 219 17.16 4.70 -11.55
N ALA A 220 16.77 4.02 -10.48
CA ALA A 220 16.72 4.61 -9.15
C ALA A 220 18.05 5.28 -8.80
N GLY A 221 17.98 6.52 -8.32
CA GLY A 221 19.13 7.25 -7.84
C GLY A 221 19.45 6.91 -6.38
N PRO A 222 20.56 7.44 -5.84
CA PRO A 222 21.01 7.13 -4.48
C PRO A 222 20.14 7.76 -3.38
N ASN A 223 19.29 8.74 -3.71
CA ASN A 223 18.48 9.45 -2.72
C ASN A 223 17.13 8.75 -2.55
N THR A 224 16.89 8.25 -1.34
CA THR A 224 15.62 7.61 -0.96
C THR A 224 14.55 8.61 -0.53
N VAL A 225 14.94 9.84 -0.17
CA VAL A 225 14.06 10.95 0.20
C VAL A 225 14.08 12.01 -0.91
N LEU A 226 12.90 12.50 -1.28
CA LEU A 226 12.74 13.44 -2.39
C LEU A 226 12.80 14.89 -1.92
N PHE A 227 13.64 15.68 -2.58
CA PHE A 227 13.71 17.12 -2.36
C PHE A 227 13.94 17.86 -3.70
N PRO A 228 12.97 18.68 -4.16
CA PRO A 228 11.63 18.87 -3.60
C PRO A 228 10.76 17.60 -3.72
N PRO A 229 9.71 17.46 -2.90
CA PRO A 229 8.77 16.34 -2.99
C PRO A 229 7.90 16.43 -4.26
N LEU A 230 7.41 15.28 -4.72
CA LEU A 230 6.41 15.20 -5.80
C LEU A 230 5.02 15.19 -5.17
N ILE A 231 4.44 16.37 -4.95
CA ILE A 231 3.12 16.50 -4.33
C ILE A 231 2.01 16.06 -5.30
N ARG A 232 1.08 15.23 -4.80
CA ARG A 232 -0.14 14.83 -5.51
C ARG A 232 -0.99 16.07 -5.81
N PRO A 233 -1.39 16.31 -7.08
CA PRO A 233 -2.26 17.43 -7.40
C PRO A 233 -3.59 17.34 -6.64
N THR A 234 -4.12 18.47 -6.20
CA THR A 234 -5.48 18.55 -5.70
C THR A 234 -6.47 18.63 -6.87
N PRO A 235 -7.74 18.18 -6.70
CA PRO A 235 -8.73 18.18 -7.77
C PRO A 235 -8.94 19.54 -8.46
N SER A 236 -8.72 20.66 -7.76
CA SER A 236 -8.85 22.01 -8.34
C SER A 236 -7.74 22.35 -9.34
N GLU A 237 -6.53 21.83 -9.16
CA GLU A 237 -5.40 22.11 -10.06
C GLU A 237 -5.53 21.35 -11.39
N THR A 238 -6.28 20.26 -11.42
CA THR A 238 -6.47 19.42 -12.61
C THR A 238 -7.44 20.06 -13.61
N GLU A 239 -8.44 20.80 -13.11
CA GLU A 239 -9.42 21.54 -13.92
C GLU A 239 -8.89 22.89 -14.45
N GLU A 240 -8.05 23.60 -13.69
CA GLU A 240 -7.44 24.85 -14.15
C GLU A 240 -6.43 24.62 -15.28
N ASN A 241 -5.67 23.52 -15.20
CA ASN A 241 -4.65 23.21 -16.21
C ASN A 241 -5.26 22.68 -17.53
N THR A 242 -6.47 22.12 -17.49
CA THR A 242 -7.20 21.70 -18.71
C THR A 242 -7.90 22.88 -19.40
N ARG A 243 -8.28 23.94 -18.68
CA ARG A 243 -8.86 25.16 -19.27
C ARG A 243 -7.81 26.11 -19.86
N GLY A 244 -6.55 26.00 -19.45
CA GLY A 244 -5.44 26.80 -20.00
C GLY A 244 -4.86 26.28 -21.32
N GLU A 245 -5.34 25.15 -21.84
CA GLU A 245 -4.89 24.56 -23.11
C GLU A 245 -5.83 24.84 -24.30
N GLU A 246 -6.93 25.58 -24.07
CA GLU A 246 -7.89 25.98 -25.12
C GLU A 246 -7.72 27.44 -25.63
N GLU A 247 -6.65 28.15 -25.23
CA GLU A 247 -6.30 29.50 -25.73
C GLU A 247 -4.94 29.53 -26.44
#